data_AF-R6Q4G6-F1
#
_entry.id   AF-R6Q4G6-F1
#
_cell.length_a   1.000
_cell.length_b   1.000
_cell.length_c   1.000
_cell.angle_alpha   90.00
_cell.angle_beta   90.00
_cell.angle_gamma   90.00
#
_symmetry.space_group_name_H-M   'P 1'
#
loop_
_entity.id
_entity.type
_entity.pdbx_description
1 polymer ?
#
loop_
_entity_poly.entity_id
_entity_poly.type
_entity_poly.pdbx_seq_one_letter_code
_entity_poly.pdbx_strand_id
1 'polypeptide(L)'
;MSKRKIRNIITSIIFLIVAITAIYFGDIEVNENILENTTVSYNLGEIPEYNGKIFVTINNNIPNFEESDFTSECFERYSKLDKLGRCGVAFANLGKETMPKEGEKRTSISHIYPSGWQSVEYNGKSLYNRCHLIAYSLSAENANKQNLITGTNYFNTSGMLPFETKVLEYLRKNEKNHVLYRVTPIFEGNNLVASGVQMEAQSVENKEICFNVYIYNVQQNIEIDYSNGYSKLKQ
;
A
#
# COMPACT_ATOMS: atom_id res chain seq x y z
N MET A 1 -11.09 17.44 72.83
CA MET A 1 -9.82 17.63 72.09
C MET A 1 -9.79 19.05 71.51
N SER A 2 -8.68 19.81 71.65
CA SER A 2 -8.62 21.22 71.17
C SER A 2 -8.86 21.31 69.65
N LYS A 3 -9.59 22.35 69.19
CA LYS A 3 -9.85 22.62 67.77
C LYS A 3 -8.56 22.62 66.93
N ARG A 4 -7.43 23.02 67.51
CA ARG A 4 -6.10 23.00 66.87
C ARG A 4 -5.56 21.57 66.70
N LYS A 5 -5.78 20.68 67.67
CA LYS A 5 -5.43 19.24 67.55
C LYS A 5 -6.31 18.54 66.51
N ILE A 6 -7.61 18.85 66.47
CA ILE A 6 -8.53 18.29 65.47
C ILE A 6 -8.11 18.72 64.05
N ARG A 7 -7.79 20.01 63.84
CA ARG A 7 -7.33 20.52 62.54
C ARG A 7 -6.04 19.84 62.08
N ASN A 8 -5.07 19.66 62.98
CA ASN A 8 -3.80 19.00 62.66
C ASN A 8 -4.00 17.51 62.29
N ILE A 9 -4.91 16.80 62.97
CA ILE A 9 -5.25 15.41 62.65
C ILE A 9 -5.91 15.33 61.26
N ILE A 10 -6.85 16.23 60.94
CA ILE A 10 -7.52 16.26 59.62
C ILE A 10 -6.51 16.53 58.51
N THR A 11 -5.60 17.50 58.68
CA THR A 11 -4.55 17.77 57.68
C THR A 11 -3.62 16.58 57.47
N SER A 12 -3.23 15.87 58.54
CA SER A 12 -2.41 14.68 58.42
C SER A 12 -3.13 13.53 57.71
N ILE A 13 -4.43 13.36 57.93
CA ILE A 13 -5.24 12.35 57.22
C ILE A 13 -5.36 12.68 55.74
N ILE A 14 -5.57 13.95 55.38
CA ILE A 14 -5.65 14.38 53.96
C ILE A 14 -4.31 14.14 53.26
N PHE A 15 -3.18 14.47 53.89
CA PHE A 15 -1.86 14.20 53.31
C PHE A 15 -1.60 12.69 53.13
N LEU A 16 -2.06 11.86 54.07
CA LEU A 16 -1.94 10.41 53.96
C LEU A 16 -2.81 9.85 52.84
N ILE A 17 -4.04 10.35 52.65
CA ILE A 17 -4.91 9.96 51.55
C ILE A 17 -4.30 10.36 50.20
N VAL A 18 -3.77 11.58 50.07
CA VAL A 18 -3.12 12.05 48.84
C VAL A 18 -1.88 11.21 48.51
N ALA A 19 -1.07 10.86 49.52
CA ALA A 19 0.09 9.98 49.35
C ALA A 19 -0.32 8.56 48.93
N ILE A 20 -1.38 8.00 49.53
CA ILE A 20 -1.91 6.68 49.14
C ILE A 20 -2.48 6.72 47.72
N THR A 21 -3.18 7.78 47.33
CA THR A 21 -3.66 7.92 45.95
C THR A 21 -2.52 8.10 44.96
N ALA A 22 -1.46 8.83 45.32
CA ALA A 22 -0.29 8.97 44.44
C ALA A 22 0.47 7.65 44.28
N ILE A 23 0.48 6.77 45.29
CA ILE A 23 1.04 5.41 45.19
C ILE A 23 0.15 4.50 44.33
N TYR A 24 -1.18 4.60 44.45
CA TYR A 24 -2.10 3.79 43.64
C TYR A 24 -2.23 4.28 42.18
N PHE A 25 -2.03 5.58 41.90
CA PHE A 25 -2.13 6.16 40.56
C PHE A 25 -0.77 6.42 39.89
N GLY A 26 0.33 6.36 40.64
CA GLY A 26 1.69 6.60 40.12
C GLY A 26 2.27 5.48 39.27
N ASP A 27 1.70 4.28 39.34
CA ASP A 27 2.17 3.07 38.64
C ASP A 27 1.21 2.58 37.53
N ILE A 28 0.26 3.42 37.09
CA ILE A 28 -0.44 3.14 35.83
C ILE A 28 0.45 3.65 34.69
N GLU A 29 1.45 2.86 34.32
CA GLU A 29 2.00 2.92 32.97
C GLU A 29 0.88 2.50 32.03
N VAL A 30 0.20 3.49 31.43
CA VAL A 30 -0.59 3.23 30.23
C VAL A 30 0.41 2.79 29.19
N ASN A 31 0.50 1.48 28.99
CA ASN A 31 1.34 0.88 27.97
C ASN A 31 0.82 1.34 26.60
N GLU A 32 1.39 2.41 26.05
CA GLU A 32 1.07 2.92 24.71
C GLU A 32 1.24 1.84 23.62
N ASN A 33 1.99 0.76 23.91
CA ASN A 33 2.15 -0.40 23.03
C ASN A 33 0.91 -1.31 22.91
N ILE A 34 -0.18 -1.10 23.67
CA ILE A 34 -1.42 -1.88 23.52
C ILE A 34 -2.36 -1.26 22.47
N LEU A 35 -2.16 0.02 22.10
CA LEU A 35 -2.98 0.73 21.10
C LEU A 35 -2.35 0.79 19.71
N GLU A 36 -1.13 0.32 19.54
CA GLU A 36 -0.49 0.11 18.23
C GLU A 36 -0.53 -1.38 17.86
N ASN A 37 -1.01 -1.68 16.65
CA ASN A 37 -1.06 -3.00 16.00
C ASN A 37 -2.21 -3.96 16.35
N THR A 38 -3.46 -3.48 16.28
CA THR A 38 -4.43 -4.25 15.50
C THR A 38 -4.52 -3.62 14.12
N THR A 39 -3.56 -3.94 13.24
CA THR A 39 -3.71 -3.64 11.81
C THR A 39 -4.91 -4.44 11.33
N VAL A 40 -6.06 -3.76 11.19
CA VAL A 40 -7.26 -4.39 10.64
C VAL A 40 -6.91 -4.92 9.26
N SER A 41 -7.14 -6.22 9.06
CA SER A 41 -6.90 -6.92 7.82
C SER A 41 -8.20 -7.45 7.24
N TYR A 42 -8.27 -7.53 5.91
CA TYR A 42 -9.46 -7.92 5.17
C TYR A 42 -9.15 -9.09 4.23
N ASN A 43 -10.21 -9.78 3.81
CA ASN A 43 -10.17 -10.63 2.63
C ASN A 43 -10.32 -9.78 1.37
N LEU A 44 -9.78 -10.22 0.24
CA LEU A 44 -9.84 -9.46 -1.02
C LEU A 44 -11.28 -9.17 -1.48
N GLY A 45 -12.24 -10.06 -1.19
CA GLY A 45 -13.66 -9.85 -1.50
C GLY A 45 -14.43 -8.98 -0.50
N GLU A 46 -13.77 -8.55 0.58
CA GLU A 46 -14.38 -7.84 1.72
C GLU A 46 -13.63 -6.53 2.01
N ILE A 47 -13.02 -5.94 0.98
CA ILE A 47 -12.33 -4.65 1.08
C ILE A 47 -13.38 -3.59 1.43
N PRO A 48 -13.16 -2.79 2.50
CA PRO A 48 -14.11 -1.75 2.89
C PRO A 48 -14.08 -0.58 1.89
N GLU A 49 -15.09 0.27 1.94
CA GLU A 49 -15.05 1.53 1.21
C GLU A 49 -13.88 2.42 1.67
N TYR A 50 -13.36 3.23 0.75
CA TYR A 50 -12.27 4.15 1.03
C TYR A 50 -12.63 5.14 2.16
N ASN A 51 -11.88 5.09 3.25
CA ASN A 51 -12.11 5.89 4.46
C ASN A 51 -11.03 6.96 4.72
N GLY A 52 -10.21 7.26 3.70
CA GLY A 52 -9.08 8.20 3.83
C GLY A 52 -7.71 7.54 3.94
N LYS A 53 -7.64 6.20 4.14
CA LYS A 53 -6.38 5.44 4.08
C LYS A 53 -6.16 4.90 2.66
N ILE A 54 -5.04 5.25 2.04
CA ILE A 54 -4.72 4.87 0.64
C ILE A 54 -4.52 3.37 0.43
N PHE A 55 -4.31 2.61 1.50
CA PHE A 55 -4.27 1.15 1.43
C PHE A 55 -4.84 0.51 2.70
N VAL A 56 -5.19 -0.77 2.58
CA VAL A 56 -5.49 -1.68 3.69
C VAL A 56 -4.63 -2.93 3.59
N THR A 57 -4.40 -3.61 4.71
CA THR A 57 -3.73 -4.91 4.70
C THR A 57 -4.70 -6.01 4.32
N ILE A 58 -4.23 -6.99 3.57
CA ILE A 58 -5.00 -8.15 3.12
C ILE A 58 -4.38 -9.40 3.73
N ASN A 59 -5.20 -10.37 4.13
CA ASN A 59 -4.76 -11.66 4.65
C ASN A 59 -3.68 -11.55 5.75
N ASN A 60 -3.90 -10.70 6.75
CA ASN A 60 -2.94 -10.38 7.81
C ASN A 60 -1.57 -9.91 7.30
N ASN A 61 -1.57 -9.23 6.14
CA ASN A 61 -0.38 -8.80 5.42
C ASN A 61 0.51 -9.97 4.90
N ILE A 62 -0.06 -11.18 4.80
CA ILE A 62 0.60 -12.40 4.34
C ILE A 62 0.28 -12.63 2.85
N PRO A 63 1.30 -12.67 1.97
CA PRO A 63 1.11 -13.04 0.55
C PRO A 63 0.56 -14.45 0.38
N ASN A 64 -0.17 -14.68 -0.71
CA ASN A 64 -0.70 -16.00 -1.05
C ASN A 64 0.10 -16.63 -2.20
N PHE A 65 1.42 -16.77 -2.03
CA PHE A 65 2.30 -17.48 -2.96
C PHE A 65 2.31 -18.97 -2.65
N GLU A 66 2.36 -19.80 -3.69
CA GLU A 66 2.52 -21.25 -3.52
C GLU A 66 4.00 -21.56 -3.25
N GLU A 67 4.30 -22.67 -2.56
CA GLU A 67 5.70 -23.07 -2.34
C GLU A 67 6.47 -23.26 -3.66
N SER A 68 5.77 -23.72 -4.72
CA SER A 68 6.34 -23.88 -6.05
C SER A 68 6.68 -22.57 -6.77
N ASP A 69 6.17 -21.43 -6.30
CA ASP A 69 6.52 -20.13 -6.86
C ASP A 69 7.94 -19.72 -6.47
N PHE A 70 8.45 -20.21 -5.33
CA PHE A 70 9.75 -19.81 -4.80
C PHE A 70 10.89 -20.40 -5.64
N THR A 71 11.67 -19.50 -6.23
CA THR A 71 12.83 -19.83 -7.07
C THR A 71 13.87 -18.72 -6.98
N SER A 72 15.13 -19.05 -7.29
CA SER A 72 16.22 -18.07 -7.45
C SER A 72 16.41 -17.64 -8.91
N GLU A 73 15.55 -18.06 -9.83
CA GLU A 73 15.55 -17.61 -11.22
C GLU A 73 14.62 -16.41 -11.37
N CYS A 74 15.08 -15.31 -11.96
CA CYS A 74 14.16 -14.21 -12.24
C CYS A 74 13.22 -14.55 -13.39
N PHE A 75 12.02 -14.03 -13.29
CA PHE A 75 11.06 -14.07 -14.38
C PHE A 75 10.11 -12.89 -14.30
N GLU A 76 9.47 -12.61 -15.42
CA GLU A 76 8.35 -11.68 -15.50
C GLU A 76 7.24 -12.30 -16.34
N ARG A 77 6.02 -12.25 -15.84
CA ARG A 77 4.82 -12.79 -16.49
C ARG A 77 3.74 -11.73 -16.43
N TYR A 78 3.34 -11.25 -17.60
CA TYR A 78 2.25 -10.31 -17.76
C TYR A 78 1.06 -11.02 -18.39
N SER A 79 -0.10 -10.89 -17.76
CA SER A 79 -1.33 -11.44 -18.31
C SER A 79 -1.68 -10.76 -19.64
N LYS A 80 -2.27 -11.52 -20.56
CA LYS A 80 -2.91 -10.92 -21.74
C LYS A 80 -3.98 -9.94 -21.28
N LEU A 81 -4.17 -8.88 -22.06
CA LEU A 81 -5.32 -8.00 -21.87
C LEU A 81 -6.60 -8.82 -22.04
N ASP A 82 -7.61 -8.53 -21.22
CA ASP A 82 -8.91 -9.17 -21.37
C ASP A 82 -9.70 -8.59 -22.55
N LYS A 83 -10.95 -9.06 -22.74
CA LYS A 83 -11.81 -8.64 -23.85
C LYS A 83 -12.18 -7.14 -23.82
N LEU A 84 -12.03 -6.48 -22.68
CA LEU A 84 -12.26 -5.04 -22.50
C LEU A 84 -10.95 -4.24 -22.59
N GLY A 85 -9.84 -4.90 -22.91
CA GLY A 85 -8.52 -4.28 -23.00
C GLY A 85 -7.87 -4.01 -21.64
N ARG A 86 -8.36 -4.64 -20.57
CA ARG A 86 -7.89 -4.42 -19.20
C ARG A 86 -6.68 -5.30 -18.89
N CYS A 87 -5.72 -4.77 -18.13
CA CYS A 87 -4.59 -5.57 -17.66
C CYS A 87 -5.05 -6.64 -16.68
N GLY A 88 -4.47 -7.84 -16.77
CA GLY A 88 -4.59 -8.87 -15.75
C GLY A 88 -3.43 -8.83 -14.76
N VAL A 89 -3.17 -9.97 -14.11
CA VAL A 89 -2.08 -10.14 -13.15
C VAL A 89 -0.72 -9.90 -13.80
N ALA A 90 0.13 -9.13 -13.14
CA ALA A 90 1.57 -9.09 -13.38
C ALA A 90 2.28 -9.83 -12.23
N PHE A 91 3.10 -10.82 -12.58
CA PHE A 91 3.78 -11.69 -11.62
C PHE A 91 5.25 -11.84 -11.99
N ALA A 92 6.14 -11.61 -11.04
CA ALA A 92 7.56 -11.67 -11.24
C ALA A 92 8.28 -12.29 -10.04
N ASN A 93 9.44 -12.87 -10.30
CA ASN A 93 10.47 -13.03 -9.30
C ASN A 93 11.56 -12.01 -9.62
N LEU A 94 11.58 -10.94 -8.85
CA LEU A 94 12.42 -9.77 -9.09
C LEU A 94 13.79 -9.96 -8.48
N GLY A 95 14.83 -9.54 -9.19
CA GLY A 95 16.22 -9.61 -8.75
C GLY A 95 17.04 -8.48 -9.36
N LYS A 96 18.35 -8.46 -9.10
CA LYS A 96 19.25 -7.47 -9.71
C LYS A 96 19.21 -7.50 -11.24
N GLU A 97 19.00 -8.68 -11.83
CA GLU A 97 18.97 -8.92 -13.28
C GLU A 97 17.70 -8.42 -13.98
N THR A 98 16.59 -8.25 -13.26
CA THR A 98 15.37 -7.63 -13.82
C THR A 98 15.44 -6.11 -13.80
N MET A 99 16.32 -5.52 -13.00
CA MET A 99 16.41 -4.07 -12.90
C MET A 99 17.04 -3.44 -14.16
N PRO A 100 16.74 -2.16 -14.47
CA PRO A 100 17.42 -1.42 -15.53
C PRO A 100 18.92 -1.43 -15.35
N LYS A 101 19.66 -1.50 -16.46
CA LYS A 101 21.12 -1.40 -16.42
C LYS A 101 21.54 -0.01 -15.97
N GLU A 102 22.76 0.08 -15.44
CA GLU A 102 23.33 1.37 -15.05
C GLU A 102 23.31 2.34 -16.23
N GLY A 103 22.76 3.54 -16.02
CA GLY A 103 22.59 4.56 -17.06
C GLY A 103 21.37 4.38 -17.99
N GLU A 104 20.63 3.28 -17.90
CA GLU A 104 19.41 3.05 -18.67
C GLU A 104 18.27 3.93 -18.15
N LYS A 105 17.62 4.67 -19.07
CA LYS A 105 16.56 5.62 -18.73
C LYS A 105 15.23 5.21 -19.35
N ARG A 106 14.14 5.43 -18.59
CA ARG A 106 12.77 5.35 -19.11
C ARG A 106 12.62 6.22 -20.35
N THR A 107 11.91 5.71 -21.34
CA THR A 107 11.52 6.47 -22.53
C THR A 107 10.03 6.82 -22.48
N SER A 108 9.57 7.68 -23.37
CA SER A 108 8.18 8.14 -23.35
C SER A 108 7.20 6.98 -23.55
N ILE A 109 6.20 6.91 -22.66
CA ILE A 109 5.06 5.98 -22.74
C ILE A 109 3.75 6.70 -23.11
N SER A 110 3.80 7.97 -23.52
CA SER A 110 2.61 8.79 -23.79
C SER A 110 1.70 8.26 -24.89
N HIS A 111 2.20 7.37 -25.74
CA HIS A 111 1.44 6.73 -26.82
C HIS A 111 0.62 5.51 -26.36
N ILE A 112 0.73 5.12 -25.09
CA ILE A 112 -0.07 4.03 -24.49
C ILE A 112 -1.36 4.60 -23.91
N TYR A 113 -2.49 3.94 -24.14
CA TYR A 113 -3.78 4.32 -23.59
C TYR A 113 -4.41 3.08 -22.95
N PRO A 114 -4.26 2.88 -21.63
CA PRO A 114 -4.90 1.77 -20.92
C PRO A 114 -6.43 1.86 -20.98
N SER A 115 -7.11 0.79 -20.56
CA SER A 115 -8.56 0.79 -20.42
C SER A 115 -9.03 1.97 -19.54
N GLY A 116 -10.12 2.61 -19.96
CA GLY A 116 -10.71 3.74 -19.22
C GLY A 116 -9.85 5.01 -19.20
N TRP A 117 -8.83 5.12 -20.04
CA TRP A 117 -7.96 6.30 -20.08
C TRP A 117 -8.74 7.57 -20.45
N GLN A 118 -8.56 8.63 -19.67
CA GLN A 118 -9.01 9.98 -19.96
C GLN A 118 -7.83 10.96 -19.81
N SER A 119 -7.78 11.96 -20.68
CA SER A 119 -6.83 13.07 -20.54
C SER A 119 -7.54 14.23 -19.83
N VAL A 120 -7.43 14.27 -18.51
CA VAL A 120 -8.11 15.27 -17.66
C VAL A 120 -7.16 15.84 -16.62
N GLU A 121 -7.29 17.14 -16.37
CA GLU A 121 -6.49 17.87 -15.40
C GLU A 121 -7.36 18.61 -14.39
N TYR A 122 -6.90 18.67 -13.14
CA TYR A 122 -7.48 19.49 -12.08
C TYR A 122 -6.38 20.38 -11.50
N ASN A 123 -6.63 21.68 -11.41
CA ASN A 123 -5.65 22.66 -10.92
C ASN A 123 -4.29 22.58 -11.65
N GLY A 124 -4.31 22.36 -12.97
CA GLY A 124 -3.12 22.27 -13.81
C GLY A 124 -2.27 21.01 -13.61
N LYS A 125 -2.83 19.95 -13.01
CA LYS A 125 -2.18 18.65 -12.84
C LYS A 125 -3.04 17.54 -13.43
N SER A 126 -2.42 16.63 -14.19
CA SER A 126 -3.09 15.42 -14.68
C SER A 126 -3.65 14.61 -13.53
N LEU A 127 -4.91 14.17 -13.67
CA LEU A 127 -5.51 13.22 -12.74
C LEU A 127 -4.85 11.86 -12.89
N TYR A 128 -4.77 11.36 -14.14
CA TYR A 128 -4.35 9.99 -14.43
C TYR A 128 -2.89 9.92 -14.89
N ASN A 129 -2.23 8.86 -14.42
CA ASN A 129 -0.93 8.39 -14.84
C ASN A 129 -1.09 7.01 -15.50
N ARG A 130 -0.15 6.70 -16.41
CA ARG A 130 0.04 5.34 -16.93
C ARG A 130 0.81 4.57 -15.87
N CYS A 131 0.10 3.95 -14.95
CA CYS A 131 0.68 3.35 -13.75
C CYS A 131 1.19 1.96 -14.12
N HIS A 132 2.47 1.71 -13.85
CA HIS A 132 3.06 0.39 -14.00
C HIS A 132 2.50 -0.56 -12.94
N LEU A 133 2.19 -1.81 -13.29
CA LEU A 133 1.89 -2.85 -12.28
C LEU A 133 3.19 -3.32 -11.62
N ILE A 134 4.24 -3.52 -12.43
CA ILE A 134 5.62 -3.72 -11.98
C ILE A 134 6.42 -2.52 -12.48
N ALA A 135 6.89 -1.68 -11.55
CA ALA A 135 7.65 -0.49 -11.89
C ALA A 135 8.89 -0.80 -12.73
N TYR A 136 9.17 0.02 -13.74
CA TYR A 136 10.39 -0.09 -14.54
C TYR A 136 11.67 -0.15 -13.69
N SER A 137 11.72 0.46 -12.50
CA SER A 137 12.91 0.37 -11.63
C SER A 137 13.18 -1.05 -11.12
N LEU A 138 12.17 -1.92 -11.16
CA LEU A 138 12.23 -3.32 -10.74
C LEU A 138 12.37 -4.28 -11.92
N SER A 139 11.84 -3.93 -13.10
CA SER A 139 11.71 -4.85 -14.25
C SER A 139 12.34 -4.36 -15.57
N ALA A 140 12.82 -3.11 -15.64
CA ALA A 140 13.21 -2.45 -16.89
C ALA A 140 12.10 -2.38 -17.97
N GLU A 141 10.89 -2.85 -17.68
CA GLU A 141 9.77 -2.85 -18.60
C GLU A 141 9.19 -1.44 -18.78
N ASN A 142 9.45 -0.85 -19.94
CA ASN A 142 9.13 0.55 -20.20
C ASN A 142 7.67 0.75 -20.66
N ALA A 143 7.31 0.30 -21.87
CA ALA A 143 6.04 0.63 -22.53
C ALA A 143 5.11 -0.58 -22.75
N ASN A 144 5.24 -1.63 -21.94
CA ASN A 144 4.41 -2.84 -22.06
C ASN A 144 2.93 -2.53 -21.73
N LYS A 145 2.05 -2.65 -22.74
CA LYS A 145 0.60 -2.42 -22.59
C LYS A 145 -0.07 -3.35 -21.57
N GLN A 146 0.52 -4.51 -21.30
CA GLN A 146 0.03 -5.48 -20.30
C GLN A 146 0.48 -5.16 -18.87
N ASN A 147 1.31 -4.12 -18.71
CA ASN A 147 1.86 -3.66 -17.45
C ASN A 147 1.41 -2.24 -17.11
N LEU A 148 0.48 -1.63 -17.86
CA LEU A 148 0.10 -0.23 -17.69
C LEU A 148 -1.41 -0.09 -17.51
N ILE A 149 -1.84 0.46 -16.37
CA ILE A 149 -3.24 0.76 -16.06
C ILE A 149 -3.50 2.27 -15.93
N THR A 150 -4.75 2.67 -16.09
CA THR A 150 -5.22 4.01 -15.74
C THR A 150 -5.31 4.11 -14.22
N GLY A 151 -4.42 4.88 -13.60
CA GLY A 151 -4.42 5.10 -12.16
C GLY A 151 -4.25 6.56 -11.82
N THR A 152 -4.83 7.03 -10.71
CA THR A 152 -4.69 8.43 -10.31
C THR A 152 -3.25 8.76 -9.92
N ASN A 153 -2.91 10.04 -9.89
CA ASN A 153 -1.61 10.47 -9.39
C ASN A 153 -1.42 10.05 -7.92
N TYR A 154 -2.42 10.23 -7.05
CA TYR A 154 -2.33 9.85 -5.63
C TYR A 154 -2.14 8.34 -5.45
N PHE A 155 -2.88 7.52 -6.21
CA PHE A 155 -2.70 6.08 -6.27
C PHE A 155 -1.26 5.69 -6.67
N ASN A 156 -0.74 6.30 -7.73
CA ASN A 156 0.60 6.02 -8.23
C ASN A 156 1.70 6.43 -7.23
N THR A 157 1.66 7.65 -6.70
CA THR A 157 2.77 8.23 -5.93
C THR A 157 2.70 7.99 -4.44
N SER A 158 1.50 7.91 -3.86
CA SER A 158 1.29 7.73 -2.43
C SER A 158 0.77 6.34 -2.08
N GLY A 159 0.15 5.66 -3.04
CA GLY A 159 -0.26 4.27 -2.92
C GLY A 159 0.87 3.30 -3.24
N MET A 160 1.17 3.11 -4.53
CA MET A 160 2.09 2.06 -5.01
C MET A 160 3.57 2.34 -4.69
N LEU A 161 4.04 3.55 -4.97
CA LEU A 161 5.47 3.90 -4.90
C LEU A 161 6.18 3.57 -3.57
N PRO A 162 5.58 3.74 -2.38
CA PRO A 162 6.20 3.31 -1.12
C PRO A 162 6.52 1.80 -1.07
N PHE A 163 5.62 0.95 -1.57
CA PHE A 163 5.83 -0.50 -1.60
C PHE A 163 6.86 -0.90 -2.66
N GLU A 164 6.81 -0.27 -3.83
CA GLU A 164 7.82 -0.46 -4.88
C GLU A 164 9.22 -0.07 -4.39
N THR A 165 9.32 1.06 -3.67
CA THR A 165 10.57 1.56 -3.11
C THR A 165 11.11 0.61 -2.04
N LYS A 166 10.25 0.06 -1.18
CA LYS A 166 10.64 -0.95 -0.19
C LYS A 166 11.30 -2.17 -0.86
N VAL A 167 10.70 -2.69 -1.93
CA VAL A 167 11.26 -3.83 -2.69
C VAL A 167 12.56 -3.43 -3.40
N LEU A 168 12.57 -2.26 -4.05
CA LEU A 168 13.73 -1.76 -4.78
C LEU A 168 14.96 -1.59 -3.87
N GLU A 169 14.78 -0.99 -2.69
CA GLU A 169 15.87 -0.80 -1.73
C GLU A 169 16.40 -2.13 -1.19
N TYR A 170 15.51 -3.10 -0.95
CA TYR A 170 15.91 -4.44 -0.53
C TYR A 170 16.79 -5.13 -1.58
N LEU A 171 16.36 -5.14 -2.84
CA LEU A 171 17.12 -5.74 -3.94
C LEU A 171 18.46 -5.05 -4.18
N ARG A 172 18.53 -3.72 -4.00
CA ARG A 172 19.78 -2.96 -4.08
C ARG A 172 20.77 -3.30 -2.97
N LYS A 173 20.28 -3.54 -1.75
CA LYS A 173 21.12 -3.92 -0.60
C LYS A 173 21.56 -5.39 -0.66
N ASN A 174 20.77 -6.24 -1.31
CA ASN A 174 20.95 -7.68 -1.37
C ASN A 174 21.01 -8.17 -2.83
N GLU A 175 22.12 -7.93 -3.53
CA GLU A 175 22.20 -8.15 -4.98
C GLU A 175 22.02 -9.61 -5.45
N LYS A 176 22.09 -10.57 -4.53
CA LYS A 176 21.87 -12.00 -4.80
C LYS A 176 20.48 -12.50 -4.41
N ASN A 177 19.65 -11.63 -3.84
CA ASN A 177 18.35 -12.00 -3.32
C ASN A 177 17.25 -11.68 -4.34
N HIS A 178 16.13 -12.37 -4.17
CA HIS A 178 14.96 -12.24 -5.00
C HIS A 178 13.72 -11.87 -4.18
N VAL A 179 12.74 -11.30 -4.86
CA VAL A 179 11.43 -10.99 -4.30
C VAL A 179 10.35 -11.50 -5.25
N LEU A 180 9.59 -12.49 -4.82
CA LEU A 180 8.32 -12.82 -5.45
C LEU A 180 7.39 -11.64 -5.31
N TYR A 181 6.85 -11.19 -6.43
CA TYR A 181 6.12 -9.94 -6.53
C TYR A 181 4.94 -10.10 -7.48
N ARG A 182 3.74 -9.83 -6.98
CA ARG A 182 2.51 -9.95 -7.77
C ARG A 182 1.64 -8.72 -7.57
N VAL A 183 1.18 -8.16 -8.68
CA VAL A 183 0.24 -7.04 -8.69
C VAL A 183 -0.99 -7.42 -9.51
N THR A 184 -2.14 -7.39 -8.85
CA THR A 184 -3.43 -7.80 -9.41
C THR A 184 -4.37 -6.61 -9.43
N PRO A 185 -4.67 -6.04 -10.62
CA PRO A 185 -5.71 -5.02 -10.76
C PRO A 185 -7.10 -5.59 -10.42
N ILE A 186 -7.86 -4.85 -9.61
CA ILE A 186 -9.21 -5.25 -9.19
C ILE A 186 -10.24 -4.38 -9.91
N PHE A 187 -11.01 -5.00 -10.80
CA PHE A 187 -12.11 -4.36 -11.51
C PHE A 187 -13.45 -4.85 -10.97
N GLU A 188 -14.36 -3.91 -10.70
CA GLU A 188 -15.74 -4.26 -10.37
C GLU A 188 -16.54 -4.46 -11.67
N GLY A 189 -17.05 -5.67 -11.87
CA GLY A 189 -17.82 -6.02 -13.07
C GLY A 189 -17.10 -5.67 -14.38
N ASN A 190 -17.75 -4.84 -15.20
CA ASN A 190 -17.24 -4.40 -16.50
C ASN A 190 -16.50 -3.05 -16.45
N ASN A 191 -16.14 -2.57 -15.26
CA ASN A 191 -15.41 -1.31 -15.13
C ASN A 191 -14.10 -1.35 -15.91
N LEU A 192 -13.79 -0.23 -16.58
CA LEU A 192 -12.59 -0.07 -17.40
C LEU A 192 -11.41 0.49 -16.60
N VAL A 193 -11.67 1.14 -15.48
CA VAL A 193 -10.66 1.59 -14.52
C VAL A 193 -10.70 0.66 -13.31
N ALA A 194 -9.54 0.22 -12.85
CA ALA A 194 -9.45 -0.62 -11.65
C ALA A 194 -9.84 0.20 -10.42
N SER A 195 -10.63 -0.38 -9.52
CA SER A 195 -10.94 0.21 -8.20
C SER A 195 -9.68 0.37 -7.35
N GLY A 196 -8.67 -0.48 -7.60
CA GLY A 196 -7.40 -0.53 -6.92
C GLY A 196 -6.55 -1.69 -7.41
N VAL A 197 -5.43 -1.94 -6.75
CA VAL A 197 -4.59 -3.13 -6.98
C VAL A 197 -4.35 -3.85 -5.66
N GLN A 198 -4.33 -5.18 -5.72
CA GLN A 198 -3.66 -5.96 -4.70
C GLN A 198 -2.16 -6.03 -5.05
N MET A 199 -1.29 -5.76 -4.07
CA MET A 199 0.15 -5.92 -4.19
C MET A 199 0.64 -6.91 -3.14
N GLU A 200 1.32 -7.96 -3.61
CA GLU A 200 1.91 -9.02 -2.80
C GLU A 200 3.42 -9.05 -3.04
N ALA A 201 4.19 -9.12 -1.96
CA ALA A 201 5.63 -9.32 -2.07
C ALA A 201 6.19 -10.19 -0.94
N GLN A 202 7.11 -11.09 -1.29
CA GLN A 202 7.84 -11.91 -0.34
C GLN A 202 9.29 -12.12 -0.79
N SER A 203 10.26 -11.87 0.08
CA SER A 203 11.65 -12.24 -0.24
C SER A 203 11.83 -13.76 -0.25
N VAL A 204 12.68 -14.25 -1.17
CA VAL A 204 12.86 -15.69 -1.41
C VAL A 204 13.86 -16.30 -0.42
N GLU A 205 15.00 -15.63 -0.20
CA GLU A 205 16.12 -16.15 0.60
C GLU A 205 15.96 -15.90 2.10
N ASN A 206 15.09 -14.95 2.48
CA ASN A 206 14.88 -14.56 3.86
C ASN A 206 13.44 -14.06 4.07
N LYS A 207 13.16 -13.40 5.20
CA LYS A 207 11.82 -12.90 5.57
C LYS A 207 11.74 -11.38 5.73
N GLU A 208 12.67 -10.63 5.14
CA GLU A 208 12.73 -9.16 5.27
C GLU A 208 11.63 -8.43 4.49
N ILE A 209 11.25 -8.97 3.33
CA ILE A 209 10.09 -8.49 2.56
C ILE A 209 8.93 -9.45 2.78
N CYS A 210 7.84 -8.93 3.31
CA CYS A 210 6.57 -9.61 3.42
C CYS A 210 5.46 -8.56 3.49
N PHE A 211 4.61 -8.50 2.48
CA PHE A 211 3.38 -7.71 2.53
C PHE A 211 2.32 -8.20 1.55
N ASN A 212 1.06 -7.99 1.93
CA ASN A 212 -0.11 -8.18 1.09
C ASN A 212 -1.08 -7.05 1.38
N VAL A 213 -1.25 -6.15 0.41
CA VAL A 213 -2.02 -4.92 0.58
C VAL A 213 -2.95 -4.69 -0.59
N TYR A 214 -4.06 -4.03 -0.33
CA TYR A 214 -4.90 -3.46 -1.39
C TYR A 214 -4.77 -1.94 -1.36
N ILE A 215 -4.49 -1.35 -2.52
CA ILE A 215 -4.26 0.08 -2.70
C ILE A 215 -5.40 0.68 -3.52
N TYR A 216 -6.08 1.67 -2.98
CA TYR A 216 -7.25 2.29 -3.62
C TYR A 216 -6.83 3.21 -4.78
N ASN A 217 -7.44 3.02 -5.95
CA ASN A 217 -7.27 3.90 -7.09
C ASN A 217 -8.18 5.12 -6.95
N VAL A 218 -7.81 6.05 -6.08
CA VAL A 218 -8.60 7.23 -5.70
C VAL A 218 -7.77 8.50 -5.78
N GLN A 219 -8.43 9.65 -5.87
CA GLN A 219 -7.79 10.96 -5.78
C GLN A 219 -8.60 11.83 -4.82
N GLN A 220 -7.91 12.53 -3.91
CA GLN A 220 -8.58 13.42 -2.97
C GLN A 220 -9.42 14.47 -3.73
N ASN A 221 -10.64 14.71 -3.25
CA ASN A 221 -11.62 15.66 -3.81
C ASN A 221 -12.10 15.34 -5.23
N ILE A 222 -11.82 14.15 -5.76
CA ILE A 222 -12.30 13.70 -7.08
C ILE A 222 -13.21 12.48 -6.91
N GLU A 223 -14.33 12.49 -7.62
CA GLU A 223 -15.19 11.34 -7.86
C GLU A 223 -14.86 10.77 -9.24
N ILE A 224 -14.68 9.46 -9.31
CA ILE A 224 -14.31 8.72 -10.53
C ILE A 224 -15.46 7.78 -10.90
N ASP A 225 -15.91 7.86 -12.14
CA ASP A 225 -16.72 6.83 -12.77
C ASP A 225 -15.79 5.73 -13.31
N TYR A 226 -15.64 4.66 -12.53
CA TYR A 226 -14.75 3.56 -12.89
C TYR A 226 -15.20 2.81 -14.16
N SER A 227 -16.44 2.99 -14.61
CA SER A 227 -16.94 2.34 -15.82
C SER A 227 -16.23 2.84 -17.09
N ASN A 228 -15.77 4.09 -17.10
CA ASN A 228 -15.23 4.75 -18.29
C ASN A 228 -14.07 5.74 -18.02
N GLY A 229 -13.74 5.98 -16.76
CA GLY A 229 -12.68 6.89 -16.31
C GLY A 229 -13.08 8.36 -16.24
N TYR A 230 -14.33 8.71 -16.54
CA TYR A 230 -14.84 10.07 -16.33
C TYR A 230 -14.66 10.48 -14.86
N SER A 231 -14.45 11.77 -14.63
CA SER A 231 -14.20 12.30 -13.30
C SER A 231 -14.79 13.69 -13.12
N LYS A 232 -15.11 14.04 -11.87
CA LYS A 232 -15.55 15.37 -11.45
C LYS A 232 -15.04 15.69 -10.05
N LEU A 233 -15.04 16.98 -9.68
CA LEU A 233 -14.82 17.38 -8.29
C LEU A 233 -15.96 16.86 -7.42
N LYS A 234 -15.63 16.38 -6.21
CA LYS A 234 -16.63 16.07 -5.20
C LYS A 234 -17.38 17.36 -4.83
N GLN A 235 -18.71 17.27 -4.77
CA GLN A 235 -19.58 18.35 -4.31
C GLN A 235 -19.61 18.42 -2.78
#